data_AF-A0A536FJY2-F1
#
_entry.id   AF-A0A536FJY2-F1
#
_cell.length_a   1.000
_cell.length_b   1.000
_cell.length_c   1.000
_cell.angle_alpha   90.00
_cell.angle_beta   90.00
_cell.angle_gamma   90.00
#
_symmetry.space_group_name_H-M   'P 1'
#
loop_
_entity.id
_entity.type
_entity.pdbx_description
1 polymer ?
#
loop_
_entity_poly.entity_id
_entity_poly.type
_entity_poly.pdbx_seq_one_letter_code
_entity_poly.pdbx_strand_id
1 'polypeptide(L)'
;MVNASKSPARARSTRAAVGGPPVGCDSAISKIECQSVAPSFISAEIHGKASLDRTGALHLPLIRPRLAPRPAAILFTINAFVISWLCWLPLVAASRQYGHISASTAAVLIILGTFGPFLSAVTIVARTSGFRGLGEFLGQAFRWRVGIRWYVAALVAPAAIRIVVLYVHILKGGTFPDLSDASRWLAIPSTFLLVLLIGGPTGEEFGWRGFLLQRVQPVFGLLWASIGIGVVTALWHLPLFWIPGTAQSHLPFALFLVRTIALSIVSTWLYNGTRRSLLFVLLFHASLNTWPNTLYILEAEGALGPYISTSILYCGWAVILVILGLTRGRGDRRNEATASPAAAA
;
A
#
# COMPACT_ATOMS: atom_id res chain seq x y z
N MET A 1 8.58 11.80 -84.35
CA MET A 1 7.56 12.81 -83.92
C MET A 1 8.04 13.35 -82.57
N VAL A 2 8.31 14.64 -82.34
CA VAL A 2 7.53 15.88 -82.61
C VAL A 2 6.28 15.95 -81.72
N ASN A 3 6.01 16.97 -80.89
CA ASN A 3 6.75 18.17 -80.39
C ASN A 3 5.99 18.75 -79.15
N ALA A 4 6.45 19.72 -78.35
CA ALA A 4 7.77 20.12 -77.82
C ALA A 4 7.64 21.39 -76.93
N SER A 5 8.58 21.63 -75.99
CA SER A 5 8.79 22.89 -75.20
C SER A 5 7.70 23.22 -74.13
N LYS A 6 7.91 24.09 -73.12
CA LYS A 6 8.91 25.17 -72.89
C LYS A 6 9.55 25.13 -71.48
N SER A 7 10.53 26.02 -71.24
CA SER A 7 11.34 26.14 -70.01
C SER A 7 11.42 27.63 -69.52
N PRO A 8 12.45 28.18 -68.84
CA PRO A 8 12.35 28.61 -67.43
C PRO A 8 12.74 30.09 -67.15
N ALA A 9 12.73 30.54 -65.87
CA ALA A 9 13.53 31.64 -65.26
C ALA A 9 13.07 31.88 -63.78
N ARG A 10 13.76 32.61 -62.86
CA ARG A 10 14.98 33.46 -62.91
C ARG A 10 15.71 33.56 -61.53
N ALA A 11 16.95 34.12 -61.55
CA ALA A 11 17.92 34.57 -60.52
C ALA A 11 17.51 34.71 -59.01
N ARG A 12 18.36 34.51 -57.98
CA ARG A 12 19.78 34.90 -57.64
C ARG A 12 20.01 36.33 -57.08
N SER A 13 20.30 36.45 -55.77
CA SER A 13 21.27 37.37 -55.09
C SER A 13 21.28 37.09 -53.56
N THR A 14 22.31 37.14 -52.67
CA THR A 14 23.79 37.36 -52.67
C THR A 14 24.42 38.72 -52.28
N ARG A 15 24.36 39.15 -50.99
CA ARG A 15 25.35 39.94 -50.15
C ARG A 15 24.70 40.30 -48.78
N ALA A 16 25.30 40.41 -47.58
CA ALA A 16 26.63 40.83 -47.06
C ALA A 16 26.85 42.37 -47.05
N ALA A 17 27.44 43.05 -46.05
CA ALA A 17 27.85 42.77 -44.66
C ALA A 17 28.24 44.12 -43.95
N VAL A 18 28.78 44.12 -42.70
CA VAL A 18 29.34 45.29 -41.95
C VAL A 18 28.27 46.29 -41.44
N GLY A 19 28.39 47.08 -40.36
CA GLY A 19 29.33 47.23 -39.22
C GLY A 19 29.04 48.55 -38.45
N GLY A 20 29.43 48.70 -37.16
CA GLY A 20 29.31 49.95 -36.35
C GLY A 20 30.69 50.56 -36.01
N PRO A 21 30.90 51.34 -34.92
CA PRO A 21 30.01 52.09 -34.00
C PRO A 21 30.44 53.61 -33.97
N PRO A 22 30.81 54.33 -32.87
CA PRO A 22 30.27 54.53 -31.50
C PRO A 22 30.05 56.03 -31.05
N VAL A 23 29.31 56.27 -29.95
CA VAL A 23 29.24 57.50 -29.12
C VAL A 23 28.80 57.10 -27.67
N GLY A 24 29.10 57.75 -26.53
CA GLY A 24 30.02 58.85 -26.17
C GLY A 24 29.46 59.81 -25.09
N CYS A 25 30.21 60.04 -23.98
CA CYS A 25 30.14 61.14 -22.96
C CYS A 25 28.77 61.56 -22.34
N ASP A 26 28.47 61.36 -21.03
CA ASP A 26 28.87 62.15 -19.82
C ASP A 26 27.79 63.19 -19.37
N SER A 27 27.60 63.63 -18.10
CA SER A 27 28.12 63.23 -16.76
C SER A 27 27.27 63.87 -15.59
N ALA A 28 27.75 63.74 -14.34
CA ALA A 28 27.57 64.64 -13.17
C ALA A 28 26.31 64.64 -12.23
N ILE A 29 26.58 64.31 -10.94
CA ILE A 29 26.18 65.00 -9.68
C ILE A 29 24.75 64.86 -9.06
N SER A 30 24.71 64.53 -7.74
CA SER A 30 23.81 65.04 -6.66
C SER A 30 22.96 64.04 -5.82
N LYS A 31 23.34 63.87 -4.53
CA LYS A 31 22.54 63.54 -3.31
C LYS A 31 21.98 62.10 -3.17
N ILE A 32 22.39 61.34 -2.13
CA ILE A 32 21.80 61.22 -0.75
C ILE A 32 20.39 60.60 -0.83
N GLU A 33 20.07 59.43 -0.25
CA GLU A 33 20.15 59.11 1.20
C GLU A 33 20.23 57.58 1.53
N CYS A 34 20.29 57.26 2.84
CA CYS A 34 20.07 55.95 3.49
C CYS A 34 20.84 54.70 3.03
N GLN A 35 21.86 54.33 3.81
CA GLN A 35 22.34 52.95 3.89
C GLN A 35 21.32 52.05 4.61
N SER A 36 20.99 50.90 4.01
CA SER A 36 20.53 49.71 4.74
C SER A 36 21.12 48.47 4.07
N VAL A 37 21.36 47.41 4.85
CA VAL A 37 22.23 46.29 4.45
C VAL A 37 21.48 44.95 4.53
N ALA A 38 21.84 44.06 3.60
CA ALA A 38 21.44 42.64 3.49
C ALA A 38 20.05 42.34 2.87
N PRO A 39 19.89 41.16 2.22
CA PRO A 39 20.88 40.39 1.47
C PRO A 39 20.41 40.01 0.04
N SER A 40 21.29 39.38 -0.72
CA SER A 40 21.07 38.98 -2.11
C SER A 40 19.94 37.95 -2.29
N PHE A 41 18.92 38.31 -3.06
CA PHE A 41 18.04 37.33 -3.70
C PHE A 41 18.78 36.66 -4.87
N ILE A 42 19.19 35.41 -4.68
CA ILE A 42 19.67 34.57 -5.78
C ILE A 42 18.46 34.06 -6.56
N SER A 43 18.16 34.72 -7.69
CA SER A 43 17.17 34.24 -8.66
C SER A 43 17.60 32.90 -9.24
N ALA A 44 16.79 31.86 -9.05
CA ALA A 44 17.02 30.56 -9.66
C ALA A 44 16.66 30.61 -11.16
N GLU A 45 17.65 30.57 -12.05
CA GLU A 45 17.43 30.53 -13.49
C GLU A 45 16.71 29.24 -13.92
N ILE A 46 15.48 29.37 -14.43
CA ILE A 46 14.74 28.26 -15.02
C ILE A 46 15.14 28.12 -16.50
N HIS A 47 16.36 27.65 -16.73
CA HIS A 47 16.82 27.28 -18.08
C HIS A 47 16.36 25.85 -18.43
N GLY A 48 15.13 25.73 -18.96
CA GLY A 48 14.53 24.46 -19.35
C GLY A 48 13.57 24.57 -20.54
N LYS A 49 14.09 24.46 -21.77
CA LYS A 49 13.24 24.36 -22.98
C LYS A 49 12.47 23.04 -22.97
N ALA A 50 11.15 23.10 -22.96
CA ALA A 50 10.31 21.91 -23.07
C ALA A 50 10.35 21.35 -24.51
N SER A 51 11.11 20.28 -24.73
CA SER A 51 11.08 19.50 -25.96
C SER A 51 9.87 18.55 -25.95
N LEU A 52 8.86 18.84 -26.77
CA LEU A 52 7.73 17.93 -27.02
C LEU A 52 8.19 16.78 -27.92
N ASP A 53 8.60 15.66 -27.31
CA ASP A 53 8.71 14.39 -28.02
C ASP A 53 7.30 13.87 -28.40
N ARG A 54 7.19 13.16 -29.53
CA ARG A 54 5.90 12.81 -30.16
C ARG A 54 5.21 11.60 -29.53
N THR A 55 5.51 11.27 -28.28
CA THR A 55 4.74 10.30 -27.48
C THR A 55 4.21 10.97 -26.21
N GLY A 56 2.92 10.80 -25.92
CA GLY A 56 2.21 11.51 -24.84
C GLY A 56 2.56 11.09 -23.40
N ALA A 57 3.79 10.63 -23.16
CA ALA A 57 4.29 10.25 -21.85
C ALA A 57 4.88 11.48 -21.15
N LEU A 58 4.05 12.18 -20.35
CA LEU A 58 4.49 13.36 -19.61
C LEU A 58 5.42 12.95 -18.44
N HIS A 59 6.70 12.75 -18.76
CA HIS A 59 7.78 12.41 -17.82
C HIS A 59 8.14 13.59 -16.92
N LEU A 60 7.19 13.98 -16.06
CA LEU A 60 7.42 14.93 -14.99
C LEU A 60 8.49 14.37 -14.05
N PRO A 61 9.54 15.14 -13.68
CA PRO A 61 10.60 14.64 -12.83
C PRO A 61 10.04 14.15 -11.50
N LEU A 62 10.25 12.87 -11.19
CA LEU A 62 9.87 12.27 -9.93
C LEU A 62 10.48 13.07 -8.78
N ILE A 63 9.63 13.65 -7.93
CA ILE A 63 10.04 14.29 -6.68
C ILE A 63 10.86 13.25 -5.91
N ARG A 64 12.18 13.45 -5.82
CA ARG A 64 13.09 12.51 -5.17
C ARG A 64 12.55 12.25 -3.75
N PRO A 65 12.21 11.00 -3.38
CA PRO A 65 11.69 10.73 -2.04
C PRO A 65 12.80 11.09 -1.04
N ARG A 66 12.50 12.05 -0.16
CA ARG A 66 13.49 12.62 0.79
C ARG A 66 14.11 11.59 1.74
N LEU A 67 13.53 10.39 1.86
CA LEU A 67 14.11 9.24 2.55
C LEU A 67 14.31 8.07 1.59
N ALA A 68 15.46 7.40 1.71
CA ALA A 68 15.72 6.12 1.07
C ALA A 68 14.77 5.01 1.60
N PRO A 69 14.54 3.91 0.84
CA PRO A 69 13.55 2.90 1.20
C PRO A 69 13.77 2.24 2.57
N ARG A 70 15.02 1.98 2.96
CA ARG A 70 15.38 1.33 4.23
C ARG A 70 15.02 2.20 5.46
N PRO A 71 15.53 3.44 5.63
CA PRO A 71 15.09 4.34 6.71
C PRO A 71 13.58 4.56 6.76
N ALA A 72 12.93 4.73 5.59
CA ALA A 72 11.48 4.93 5.55
C ALA A 72 10.68 3.70 6.02
N ALA A 73 11.16 2.49 5.76
CA ALA A 73 10.57 1.25 6.26
C ALA A 73 10.76 1.09 7.78
N ILE A 74 11.94 1.42 8.31
CA ILE A 74 12.23 1.34 9.76
C ILE A 74 11.38 2.34 10.54
N LEU A 75 11.39 3.62 10.14
CA LEU A 75 10.58 4.66 10.78
C LEU A 75 9.08 4.38 10.69
N PHE A 76 8.62 3.81 9.57
CA PHE A 76 7.24 3.35 9.43
C PHE A 76 6.87 2.32 10.49
N THR A 77 7.69 1.27 10.66
CA THR A 77 7.41 0.18 11.60
C THR A 77 7.44 0.67 13.04
N ILE A 78 8.43 1.50 13.41
CA ILE A 78 8.52 2.09 14.75
C ILE A 78 7.27 2.93 15.04
N ASN A 79 6.91 3.85 14.15
CA ASN A 79 5.73 4.71 14.33
C ASN A 79 4.43 3.90 14.38
N ALA A 80 4.29 2.86 13.57
CA ALA A 80 3.11 2.00 13.56
C ALA A 80 2.94 1.24 14.90
N PHE A 81 4.03 0.70 15.45
CA PHE A 81 4.02 0.08 16.78
C PHE A 81 3.71 1.11 17.87
N VAL A 82 4.42 2.25 17.89
CA VAL A 82 4.24 3.28 18.92
C VAL A 82 2.79 3.79 18.97
N ILE A 83 2.20 4.16 17.82
CA ILE A 83 0.81 4.66 17.78
C ILE A 83 -0.17 3.60 18.30
N SER A 84 -0.04 2.35 17.86
CA SER A 84 -0.96 1.28 18.25
C SER A 84 -0.81 0.85 19.70
N TRP A 85 0.42 0.71 20.17
CA TRP A 85 0.72 0.25 21.53
C TRP A 85 0.42 1.35 22.56
N LEU A 86 0.50 2.63 22.21
CA LEU A 86 -0.01 3.71 23.06
C LEU A 86 -1.52 3.64 23.27
N CYS A 87 -2.29 3.11 22.31
CA CYS A 87 -3.72 2.86 22.49
C CYS A 87 -4.01 1.56 23.25
N TRP A 88 -3.24 0.48 23.01
CA TRP A 88 -3.55 -0.86 23.52
C TRP A 88 -2.90 -1.19 24.87
N LEU A 89 -1.70 -0.68 25.19
CA LEU A 89 -1.06 -0.95 26.50
C LEU A 89 -1.84 -0.41 27.70
N PRO A 90 -2.56 0.73 27.65
CA PRO A 90 -3.49 1.13 28.71
C PRO A 90 -4.62 0.10 28.96
N LEU A 91 -5.08 -0.60 27.92
CA LEU A 91 -6.08 -1.65 28.03
C LEU A 91 -5.51 -2.92 28.67
N VAL A 92 -4.25 -3.25 28.38
CA VAL A 92 -3.50 -4.32 29.07
C VAL A 92 -3.25 -3.94 30.54
N ALA A 93 -2.99 -2.67 30.84
CA ALA A 93 -2.85 -2.22 32.23
C ALA A 93 -4.18 -2.37 33.00
N ALA A 94 -5.29 -1.90 32.43
CA ALA A 94 -6.62 -2.04 33.01
C ALA A 94 -7.06 -3.51 33.16
N SER A 95 -6.71 -4.41 32.21
CA SER A 95 -7.00 -5.85 32.34
C SER A 95 -6.22 -6.53 33.48
N ARG A 96 -5.14 -5.90 33.96
CA ARG A 96 -4.38 -6.30 35.16
C ARG A 96 -4.70 -5.44 36.39
N GLN A 97 -5.86 -4.79 36.41
CA GLN A 97 -6.37 -3.95 37.52
C GLN A 97 -5.56 -2.65 37.77
N TYR A 98 -4.63 -2.28 36.87
CA TYR A 98 -3.93 -1.00 36.94
C TYR A 98 -4.77 0.11 36.29
N GLY A 99 -5.70 0.64 37.07
CA GLY A 99 -6.67 1.66 36.63
C GLY A 99 -7.93 1.06 35.99
N HIS A 100 -8.87 1.93 35.62
CA HIS A 100 -10.17 1.56 35.07
C HIS A 100 -10.44 2.32 33.76
N ILE A 101 -10.87 1.58 32.73
CA ILE A 101 -11.24 2.09 31.42
C ILE A 101 -12.63 1.52 31.09
N SER A 102 -13.58 2.37 30.70
CA SER A 102 -14.93 1.94 30.34
C SER A 102 -14.93 1.14 29.03
N ALA A 103 -15.91 0.25 28.86
CA ALA A 103 -16.03 -0.59 27.65
C ALA A 103 -16.12 0.24 26.35
N SER A 104 -16.77 1.41 26.39
CA SER A 104 -16.84 2.34 25.24
C SER A 104 -15.48 2.94 24.91
N THR A 105 -14.72 3.40 25.91
CA THR A 105 -13.34 3.90 25.71
C THR A 105 -12.41 2.77 25.26
N ALA A 106 -12.59 1.54 25.76
CA ALA A 106 -11.82 0.37 25.33
C ALA A 106 -12.06 0.04 23.85
N ALA A 107 -13.31 0.01 23.39
CA ALA A 107 -13.64 -0.19 21.98
C ALA A 107 -13.03 0.91 21.07
N VAL A 108 -13.10 2.17 21.49
CA VAL A 108 -12.47 3.29 20.76
C VAL A 108 -10.95 3.14 20.71
N LEU A 109 -10.29 2.76 21.80
CA LEU A 109 -8.84 2.55 21.84
C LEU A 109 -8.39 1.33 21.02
N ILE A 110 -9.19 0.25 20.98
CA ILE A 110 -8.94 -0.89 20.08
C ILE A 110 -8.95 -0.40 18.62
N ILE A 111 -10.00 0.31 18.19
CA ILE A 111 -10.13 0.84 16.83
C ILE A 111 -8.99 1.82 16.51
N LEU A 112 -8.72 2.83 17.35
CA LEU A 112 -7.66 3.81 17.11
C LEU A 112 -6.28 3.15 16.97
N GLY A 113 -5.98 2.16 17.82
CA GLY A 113 -4.73 1.43 17.70
C GLY A 113 -4.60 0.66 16.38
N THR A 114 -5.69 0.10 15.86
CA THR A 114 -5.74 -0.57 14.55
C THR A 114 -5.33 0.35 13.38
N PHE A 115 -5.50 1.67 13.51
CA PHE A 115 -5.09 2.65 12.50
C PHE A 115 -3.61 3.09 12.57
N GLY A 116 -2.82 2.60 13.54
CA GLY A 116 -1.40 2.95 13.65
C GLY A 116 -0.56 2.76 12.37
N PRO A 117 -0.69 1.64 11.63
CA PRO A 117 -0.02 1.45 10.33
C PRO A 117 -0.47 2.47 9.27
N PHE A 118 -1.76 2.74 9.13
CA PHE A 118 -2.30 3.77 8.24
C PHE A 118 -1.74 5.17 8.58
N LEU A 119 -1.84 5.58 9.86
CA LEU A 119 -1.41 6.89 10.34
C LEU A 119 0.11 7.09 10.18
N SER A 120 0.90 6.04 10.43
CA SER A 120 2.34 6.00 10.17
C SER A 120 2.67 6.23 8.69
N ALA A 121 2.02 5.48 7.79
CA ALA A 121 2.20 5.63 6.35
C ALA A 121 1.79 7.02 5.84
N VAL A 122 0.61 7.51 6.23
CA VAL A 122 0.10 8.84 5.85
C VAL A 122 1.04 9.95 6.33
N THR A 123 1.52 9.88 7.57
CA THR A 123 2.45 10.87 8.13
C THR A 123 3.76 10.93 7.34
N ILE A 124 4.32 9.77 6.97
CA ILE A 124 5.58 9.75 6.19
C ILE A 124 5.32 10.21 4.75
N VAL A 125 4.28 9.72 4.08
CA VAL A 125 3.94 10.13 2.70
C VAL A 125 3.68 11.64 2.60
N ALA A 126 2.91 12.21 3.52
CA ALA A 126 2.65 13.65 3.54
C ALA A 126 3.95 14.46 3.70
N ARG A 127 4.85 14.03 4.61
CA ARG A 127 6.14 14.70 4.86
C ARG A 127 7.18 14.52 3.75
N THR A 128 7.18 13.40 3.01
CA THR A 128 8.15 13.14 1.93
C THR A 128 7.67 13.55 0.54
N SER A 129 6.36 13.60 0.32
CA SER A 129 5.75 13.61 -1.02
C SER A 129 4.50 14.50 -1.15
N GLY A 130 4.09 15.16 -0.06
CA GLY A 130 3.00 16.16 -0.06
C GLY A 130 1.61 15.61 -0.41
N PHE A 131 0.66 16.52 -0.61
CA PHE A 131 -0.73 16.18 -0.92
C PHE A 131 -0.89 15.33 -2.18
N ARG A 132 -0.08 15.57 -3.22
CA ARG A 132 -0.08 14.75 -4.43
C ARG A 132 0.35 13.31 -4.14
N GLY A 133 1.45 13.12 -3.41
CA GLY A 133 1.89 11.79 -2.99
C GLY A 133 0.87 11.07 -2.11
N LEU A 134 0.14 11.81 -1.26
CA LEU A 134 -0.96 11.27 -0.47
C LEU A 134 -2.16 10.85 -1.34
N GLY A 135 -2.52 11.63 -2.35
CA GLY A 135 -3.55 11.25 -3.34
C GLY A 135 -3.17 10.01 -4.15
N GLU A 136 -1.91 9.92 -4.61
CA GLU A 136 -1.39 8.74 -5.32
C GLU A 136 -1.32 7.49 -4.40
N PHE A 137 -1.06 7.68 -3.10
CA PHE A 137 -1.05 6.64 -2.07
C PHE A 137 -2.45 6.11 -1.76
N LEU A 138 -3.43 6.99 -1.50
CA LEU A 138 -4.82 6.63 -1.24
C LEU A 138 -5.50 6.06 -2.49
N GLY A 139 -5.15 6.58 -3.67
CA GLY A 139 -5.60 6.11 -4.98
C GLY A 139 -5.33 4.63 -5.27
N GLN A 140 -4.47 3.96 -4.49
CA GLN A 140 -4.25 2.51 -4.59
C GLN A 140 -5.51 1.67 -4.30
N ALA A 141 -6.41 2.15 -3.44
CA ALA A 141 -7.65 1.46 -3.10
C ALA A 141 -8.75 1.59 -4.18
N PHE A 142 -8.58 2.48 -5.16
CA PHE A 142 -9.57 2.71 -6.23
C PHE A 142 -9.20 2.01 -7.55
N ARG A 143 -8.19 1.13 -7.55
CA ARG A 143 -7.69 0.41 -8.73
C ARG A 143 -8.50 -0.87 -9.02
N TRP A 144 -9.78 -0.72 -9.34
CA TRP A 144 -10.72 -1.83 -9.53
C TRP A 144 -10.59 -2.59 -10.88
N ARG A 145 -10.06 -1.95 -11.93
CA ARG A 145 -10.00 -2.53 -13.29
C ARG A 145 -8.95 -3.65 -13.45
N VAL A 146 -9.30 -4.86 -13.00
CA VAL A 146 -8.55 -6.11 -13.16
C VAL A 146 -9.48 -7.29 -13.52
N GLY A 147 -8.92 -8.41 -13.99
CA GLY A 147 -9.71 -9.58 -14.40
C GLY A 147 -10.42 -10.30 -13.23
N ILE A 148 -11.62 -10.83 -13.52
CA ILE A 148 -12.58 -11.40 -12.55
C ILE A 148 -11.98 -12.42 -11.56
N ARG A 149 -10.97 -13.20 -11.98
CA ARG A 149 -10.27 -14.17 -11.12
C ARG A 149 -9.73 -13.57 -9.80
N TRP A 150 -9.41 -12.28 -9.80
CA TRP A 150 -8.92 -11.59 -8.60
C TRP A 150 -10.04 -11.24 -7.61
N TYR A 151 -11.26 -10.97 -8.09
CA TYR A 151 -12.44 -10.86 -7.23
C TYR A 151 -12.80 -12.22 -6.63
N VAL A 152 -12.74 -13.31 -7.41
CA VAL A 152 -12.95 -14.67 -6.92
C VAL A 152 -11.92 -15.03 -5.83
N ALA A 153 -10.62 -14.74 -6.08
CA ALA A 153 -9.56 -14.98 -5.10
C ALA A 153 -9.68 -14.12 -3.82
N ALA A 154 -10.14 -12.87 -3.92
CA ALA A 154 -10.30 -11.99 -2.76
C ALA A 154 -11.58 -12.29 -1.95
N LEU A 155 -12.72 -12.47 -2.62
CA LEU A 155 -14.02 -12.55 -1.96
C LEU A 155 -14.48 -14.00 -1.73
N VAL A 156 -14.41 -14.84 -2.76
CA VAL A 156 -15.00 -16.19 -2.75
C VAL A 156 -14.08 -17.22 -2.08
N ALA A 157 -12.76 -17.13 -2.28
CA ALA A 157 -11.82 -18.11 -1.71
C ALA A 157 -11.85 -18.17 -0.16
N PRO A 158 -11.91 -17.04 0.59
CA PRO A 158 -12.09 -17.09 2.05
C PRO A 158 -13.41 -17.75 2.49
N ALA A 159 -14.50 -17.52 1.75
CA ALA A 159 -15.80 -18.13 2.00
C ALA A 159 -15.75 -19.65 1.77
N ALA A 160 -15.18 -20.09 0.64
CA ALA A 160 -14.98 -21.50 0.34
C ALA A 160 -14.10 -22.21 1.38
N ILE A 161 -13.01 -21.56 1.84
CA ILE A 161 -12.16 -22.08 2.92
C ILE A 161 -12.95 -22.22 4.24
N ARG A 162 -13.80 -21.24 4.61
CA ARG A 162 -14.68 -21.33 5.78
C ARG A 162 -15.67 -22.50 5.66
N ILE A 163 -16.32 -22.65 4.50
CA ILE A 163 -17.28 -23.73 4.22
C ILE A 163 -16.62 -25.11 4.30
N VAL A 164 -15.43 -25.29 3.71
CA VAL A 164 -14.67 -26.55 3.80
C VAL A 164 -14.31 -26.88 5.25
N VAL A 165 -13.89 -25.91 6.05
CA VAL A 165 -13.58 -26.16 7.48
C VAL A 165 -14.85 -26.44 8.30
N LEU A 166 -15.99 -25.83 7.95
CA LEU A 166 -17.28 -26.18 8.56
C LEU A 166 -17.66 -27.63 8.27
N TYR A 167 -17.57 -28.10 7.02
CA TYR A 167 -17.78 -29.52 6.70
C TYR A 167 -16.82 -30.44 7.48
N VAL A 168 -15.53 -30.09 7.58
CA VAL A 168 -14.54 -30.87 8.36
C VAL A 168 -14.83 -30.84 9.87
N HIS A 169 -15.47 -29.78 10.39
CA HIS A 169 -15.92 -29.72 11.79
C HIS A 169 -17.10 -30.67 12.03
N ILE A 170 -18.13 -30.61 11.16
CA ILE A 170 -19.33 -31.46 11.25
C ILE A 170 -18.96 -32.95 11.14
N LEU A 171 -18.08 -33.30 10.18
CA LEU A 171 -17.57 -34.67 10.01
C LEU A 171 -16.75 -35.19 11.21
N LYS A 172 -16.38 -34.33 12.16
CA LYS A 172 -15.72 -34.69 13.43
C LYS A 172 -16.68 -34.64 14.63
N GLY A 173 -18.00 -34.63 14.40
CA GLY A 173 -19.02 -34.52 15.45
C GLY A 173 -19.27 -33.10 15.95
N GLY A 174 -18.76 -32.09 15.24
CA GLY A 174 -19.03 -30.68 15.52
C GLY A 174 -20.46 -30.26 15.13
N THR A 175 -20.97 -29.20 15.74
CA THR A 175 -22.31 -28.70 15.47
C THR A 175 -22.39 -27.92 14.15
N PHE A 176 -23.57 -27.92 13.53
CA PHE A 176 -23.90 -27.00 12.46
C PHE A 176 -24.28 -25.63 13.07
N PRO A 177 -23.72 -24.50 12.63
CA PRO A 177 -24.13 -23.18 13.12
C PRO A 177 -25.55 -22.88 12.65
N ASP A 178 -26.33 -22.16 13.45
CA ASP A 178 -27.66 -21.75 13.00
C ASP A 178 -27.56 -20.72 11.87
N LEU A 179 -27.95 -21.16 10.67
CA LEU A 179 -28.02 -20.36 9.45
C LEU A 179 -29.48 -20.08 9.02
N SER A 180 -30.48 -20.46 9.84
CA SER A 180 -31.90 -20.21 9.54
C SER A 180 -32.30 -18.74 9.74
N ASP A 181 -31.57 -18.03 10.61
CA ASP A 181 -31.71 -16.61 10.87
C ASP A 181 -31.33 -15.75 9.64
N ALA A 182 -32.34 -15.37 8.86
CA ALA A 182 -32.21 -14.52 7.69
C ALA A 182 -31.58 -13.14 7.99
N SER A 183 -31.65 -12.64 9.23
CA SER A 183 -31.07 -11.34 9.58
C SER A 183 -29.54 -11.35 9.48
N ARG A 184 -28.89 -12.48 9.80
CA ARG A 184 -27.43 -12.67 9.70
C ARG A 184 -26.97 -12.59 8.25
N TRP A 185 -27.72 -13.17 7.32
CA TRP A 185 -27.46 -13.10 5.89
C TRP A 185 -27.64 -11.67 5.35
N LEU A 186 -28.69 -10.97 5.78
CA LEU A 186 -28.92 -9.57 5.43
C LEU A 186 -27.90 -8.61 6.06
N ALA A 187 -27.24 -9.00 7.15
CA ALA A 187 -26.16 -8.25 7.78
C ALA A 187 -24.78 -8.42 7.11
N ILE A 188 -24.61 -9.37 6.16
CA ILE A 188 -23.31 -9.57 5.49
C ILE A 188 -22.79 -8.28 4.82
N PRO A 189 -23.58 -7.51 4.05
CA PRO A 189 -23.08 -6.29 3.40
C PRO A 189 -22.72 -5.18 4.39
N SER A 190 -23.50 -4.99 5.45
CA SER A 190 -23.24 -3.95 6.46
C SER A 190 -22.03 -4.29 7.32
N THR A 191 -21.91 -5.52 7.80
CA THR A 191 -20.70 -5.97 8.53
C THR A 191 -19.48 -5.99 7.61
N PHE A 192 -19.60 -6.38 6.33
CA PHE A 192 -18.47 -6.29 5.39
C PHE A 192 -17.96 -4.84 5.25
N LEU A 193 -18.86 -3.86 5.16
CA LEU A 193 -18.49 -2.44 5.09
C LEU A 193 -17.90 -1.93 6.41
N LEU A 194 -18.46 -2.28 7.56
CA LEU A 194 -17.91 -1.91 8.87
C LEU A 194 -16.52 -2.52 9.09
N VAL A 195 -16.37 -3.82 8.83
CA VAL A 195 -15.07 -4.52 8.88
C VAL A 195 -14.08 -3.88 7.92
N LEU A 196 -14.45 -3.65 6.66
CA LEU A 196 -13.61 -2.99 5.66
C LEU A 196 -13.12 -1.61 6.12
N LEU A 197 -13.99 -0.80 6.75
CA LEU A 197 -13.73 0.59 7.06
C LEU A 197 -13.05 0.83 8.42
N ILE A 198 -13.33 0.01 9.45
CA ILE A 198 -12.79 0.18 10.81
C ILE A 198 -12.29 -1.12 11.49
N GLY A 199 -12.59 -2.30 10.95
CA GLY A 199 -12.28 -3.61 11.54
C GLY A 199 -11.00 -4.28 11.03
N GLY A 200 -9.92 -3.50 10.85
CA GLY A 200 -8.61 -3.99 10.37
C GLY A 200 -8.19 -3.43 8.99
N PRO A 201 -8.80 -3.90 7.88
CA PRO A 201 -8.35 -3.69 6.51
C PRO A 201 -7.81 -2.28 6.16
N THR A 202 -8.59 -1.21 6.34
CA THR A 202 -8.15 0.17 6.05
C THR A 202 -7.02 0.66 6.97
N GLY A 203 -7.12 0.39 8.27
CA GLY A 203 -6.11 0.78 9.27
C GLY A 203 -4.76 0.08 9.08
N GLU A 204 -4.78 -1.13 8.53
CA GLU A 204 -3.61 -1.99 8.35
C GLU A 204 -3.02 -1.98 6.95
N GLU A 205 -3.81 -2.27 5.92
CA GLU A 205 -3.31 -2.66 4.60
C GLU A 205 -2.60 -1.52 3.87
N PHE A 206 -3.07 -0.28 4.07
CA PHE A 206 -2.40 0.92 3.60
C PHE A 206 -0.97 1.06 4.16
N GLY A 207 -0.76 0.65 5.40
CA GLY A 207 0.57 0.53 5.99
C GLY A 207 1.34 -0.66 5.41
N TRP A 208 0.87 -1.88 5.67
CA TRP A 208 1.61 -3.11 5.38
C TRP A 208 1.90 -3.32 3.88
N ARG A 209 0.88 -3.23 3.02
CA ARG A 209 0.98 -3.51 1.58
C ARG A 209 1.07 -2.22 0.77
N GLY A 210 0.32 -1.19 1.17
CA GLY A 210 0.32 0.13 0.53
C GLY A 210 1.60 0.93 0.71
N PHE A 211 2.35 0.76 1.80
CA PHE A 211 3.56 1.53 2.12
C PHE A 211 4.82 0.67 2.32
N LEU A 212 4.77 -0.33 3.22
CA LEU A 212 5.95 -1.07 3.66
C LEU A 212 6.42 -2.05 2.58
N LEU A 213 5.53 -2.89 2.04
CA LEU A 213 5.82 -3.85 0.97
C LEU A 213 6.54 -3.19 -0.22
N GLN A 214 6.10 -2.01 -0.65
CA GLN A 214 6.72 -1.25 -1.74
C GLN A 214 8.18 -0.87 -1.49
N ARG A 215 8.64 -0.85 -0.22
CA ARG A 215 10.01 -0.51 0.19
C ARG A 215 10.86 -1.75 0.48
N VAL A 216 10.27 -2.82 1.02
CA VAL A 216 11.01 -4.05 1.38
C VAL A 216 11.08 -5.08 0.24
N GLN A 217 10.03 -5.22 -0.58
CA GLN A 217 10.00 -6.18 -1.69
C GLN A 217 11.13 -5.97 -2.73
N PRO A 218 11.49 -4.74 -3.14
CA PRO A 218 12.60 -4.53 -4.08
C PRO A 218 13.98 -4.95 -3.54
N VAL A 219 14.14 -5.04 -2.22
CA VAL A 219 15.41 -5.40 -1.57
C VAL A 219 15.45 -6.91 -1.30
N PHE A 220 14.45 -7.43 -0.58
CA PHE A 220 14.43 -8.81 -0.09
C PHE A 220 13.78 -9.81 -1.06
N GLY A 221 13.12 -9.33 -2.12
CA GLY A 221 12.30 -10.17 -2.99
C GLY A 221 10.94 -10.50 -2.36
N LEU A 222 10.05 -11.10 -3.14
CA LEU A 222 8.64 -11.24 -2.76
C LEU A 222 8.42 -12.13 -1.53
N LEU A 223 9.06 -13.30 -1.47
CA LEU A 223 8.89 -14.26 -0.35
C LEU A 223 9.38 -13.68 0.99
N TRP A 224 10.63 -13.22 1.06
CA TRP A 224 11.21 -12.70 2.30
C TRP A 224 10.55 -11.39 2.75
N ALA A 225 10.11 -10.53 1.83
CA ALA A 225 9.29 -9.37 2.17
C ALA A 225 7.93 -9.77 2.77
N SER A 226 7.28 -10.81 2.22
CA SER A 226 6.01 -11.33 2.75
C SER A 226 6.17 -11.92 4.14
N ILE A 227 7.22 -12.74 4.36
CA ILE A 227 7.54 -13.32 5.67
C ILE A 227 7.85 -12.21 6.68
N GLY A 228 8.73 -11.26 6.33
CA GLY A 228 9.07 -10.13 7.19
C GLY A 228 7.87 -9.29 7.59
N ILE A 229 6.98 -8.97 6.64
CA ILE A 229 5.72 -8.25 6.93
C ILE A 229 4.78 -9.10 7.80
N GLY A 230 4.72 -10.42 7.58
CA GLY A 230 3.91 -11.33 8.40
C GLY A 230 4.39 -11.39 9.86
N VAL A 231 5.71 -11.46 10.07
CA VAL A 231 6.33 -11.39 11.41
C VAL A 231 6.07 -10.02 12.06
N VAL A 232 6.27 -8.93 11.33
CA VAL A 232 6.03 -7.56 11.83
C VAL A 232 4.55 -7.35 12.19
N THR A 233 3.62 -7.81 11.35
CA THR A 233 2.17 -7.74 11.62
C THR A 233 1.78 -8.60 12.82
N ALA A 234 2.37 -9.79 12.98
CA ALA A 234 2.11 -10.66 14.13
C ALA A 234 2.63 -10.06 15.44
N LEU A 235 3.87 -9.54 15.45
CA LEU A 235 4.44 -8.84 16.60
C LEU A 235 3.68 -7.54 16.93
N TRP A 236 3.13 -6.86 15.92
CA TRP A 236 2.33 -5.65 16.12
C TRP A 236 1.06 -5.95 16.94
N HIS A 237 0.37 -7.06 16.64
CA HIS A 237 -0.83 -7.55 17.36
C HIS A 237 -0.57 -7.95 18.83
N LEU A 238 0.68 -8.05 19.28
CA LEU A 238 1.05 -8.72 20.54
C LEU A 238 0.29 -8.20 21.79
N PRO A 239 0.03 -6.88 21.99
CA PRO A 239 -0.74 -6.42 23.15
C PRO A 239 -2.16 -6.98 23.24
N LEU A 240 -2.82 -7.25 22.11
CA LEU A 240 -4.20 -7.75 22.07
C LEU A 240 -4.34 -9.11 22.78
N PHE A 241 -3.30 -9.95 22.77
CA PHE A 241 -3.28 -11.24 23.47
C PHE A 241 -3.44 -11.13 25.00
N TRP A 242 -3.31 -9.92 25.58
CA TRP A 242 -3.57 -9.66 27.00
C TRP A 242 -4.73 -8.69 27.26
N ILE A 243 -5.55 -8.41 26.24
CA ILE A 243 -6.82 -7.68 26.37
C ILE A 243 -7.96 -8.72 26.24
N PRO A 244 -8.68 -9.03 27.34
CA PRO A 244 -9.82 -9.95 27.31
C PRO A 244 -10.91 -9.50 26.35
N GLY A 245 -11.60 -10.46 25.72
CA GLY A 245 -12.66 -10.18 24.74
C GLY A 245 -12.15 -9.76 23.36
N THR A 246 -10.84 -9.88 23.08
CA THR A 246 -10.32 -9.77 21.72
C THR A 246 -10.26 -11.13 21.05
N ALA A 247 -10.33 -11.17 19.72
CA ALA A 247 -10.15 -12.41 18.96
C ALA A 247 -8.76 -13.06 19.19
N GLN A 248 -7.79 -12.29 19.69
CA GLN A 248 -6.41 -12.71 19.96
C GLN A 248 -6.22 -13.33 21.34
N SER A 249 -6.95 -12.91 22.39
CA SER A 249 -6.74 -13.38 23.77
C SER A 249 -7.00 -14.88 23.99
N HIS A 250 -7.60 -15.57 23.02
CA HIS A 250 -7.93 -17.01 23.06
C HIS A 250 -7.07 -17.85 22.10
N LEU A 251 -6.02 -17.28 21.49
CA LEU A 251 -5.23 -17.92 20.44
C LEU A 251 -3.76 -18.16 20.84
N PRO A 252 -3.16 -19.31 20.49
CA PRO A 252 -1.72 -19.52 20.62
C PRO A 252 -0.95 -18.60 19.68
N PHE A 253 -0.11 -17.71 20.23
CA PHE A 253 0.63 -16.72 19.44
C PHE A 253 1.45 -17.34 18.29
N ALA A 254 2.08 -18.49 18.51
CA ALA A 254 2.84 -19.20 17.47
C ALA A 254 1.99 -19.62 16.27
N LEU A 255 0.74 -20.05 16.50
CA LEU A 255 -0.19 -20.42 15.44
C LEU A 255 -0.74 -19.18 14.72
N PHE A 256 -1.00 -18.10 15.45
CA PHE A 256 -1.36 -16.79 14.88
C PHE A 256 -0.24 -16.22 14.01
N LEU A 257 1.02 -16.31 14.44
CA LEU A 257 2.21 -15.90 13.69
C LEU A 257 2.33 -16.67 12.36
N VAL A 258 2.24 -18.00 12.39
CA VAL A 258 2.30 -18.86 11.20
C VAL A 258 1.17 -18.51 10.22
N ARG A 259 -0.08 -18.37 10.71
CA ARG A 259 -1.22 -17.95 9.88
C ARG A 259 -1.02 -16.55 9.29
N THR A 260 -0.51 -15.59 10.07
CA THR A 260 -0.27 -14.20 9.62
C THR A 260 0.81 -14.13 8.54
N ILE A 261 1.86 -14.97 8.62
CA ILE A 261 2.86 -15.13 7.55
C ILE A 261 2.21 -15.68 6.27
N ALA A 262 1.40 -16.73 6.37
CA ALA A 262 0.71 -17.29 5.21
C ALA A 262 -0.26 -16.28 4.55
N LEU A 263 -1.05 -15.56 5.35
CA LEU A 263 -1.93 -14.50 4.87
C LEU A 263 -1.16 -13.31 4.26
N SER A 264 0.01 -12.96 4.78
CA SER A 264 0.90 -11.95 4.20
C SER A 264 1.42 -12.36 2.80
N ILE A 265 1.74 -13.64 2.60
CA ILE A 265 2.13 -14.20 1.28
C ILE A 265 0.97 -14.11 0.29
N VAL A 266 -0.23 -14.56 0.67
CA VAL A 266 -1.44 -14.48 -0.18
C VAL A 266 -1.79 -13.02 -0.51
N SER A 267 -1.78 -12.13 0.48
CA SER A 267 -1.98 -10.68 0.30
C SER A 267 -0.96 -10.05 -0.66
N THR A 268 0.31 -10.44 -0.56
CA THR A 268 1.39 -9.95 -1.43
C THR A 268 1.24 -10.46 -2.86
N TRP A 269 0.78 -11.70 -3.05
CA TRP A 269 0.42 -12.25 -4.35
C TRP A 269 -0.77 -11.51 -4.97
N LEU A 270 -1.85 -11.28 -4.21
CA LEU A 270 -3.01 -10.48 -4.64
C LEU A 270 -2.58 -9.07 -5.07
N TYR A 271 -1.82 -8.35 -4.23
CA TYR A 271 -1.38 -6.98 -4.50
C TYR A 271 -0.53 -6.89 -5.78
N ASN A 272 0.48 -7.76 -5.94
CA ASN A 272 1.34 -7.74 -7.12
C ASN A 272 0.59 -8.19 -8.38
N GLY A 273 -0.18 -9.27 -8.30
CA GLY A 273 -0.94 -9.82 -9.43
C GLY A 273 -2.05 -8.90 -9.96
N THR A 274 -2.57 -8.01 -9.12
CA THR A 274 -3.57 -6.98 -9.47
C THR A 274 -2.95 -5.65 -9.93
N ARG A 275 -1.65 -5.63 -10.24
CA ARG A 275 -0.90 -4.43 -10.66
C ARG A 275 -0.81 -3.37 -9.56
N ARG A 276 -0.51 -3.80 -8.32
CA ARG A 276 -0.48 -2.95 -7.11
C ARG A 276 -1.82 -2.25 -6.87
N SER A 277 -2.90 -3.04 -6.90
CA SER A 277 -4.21 -2.59 -6.42
C SER A 277 -4.35 -3.00 -4.96
N LEU A 278 -4.53 -2.01 -4.08
CA LEU A 278 -4.75 -2.29 -2.66
C LEU A 278 -6.18 -2.80 -2.41
N LEU A 279 -7.12 -2.48 -3.30
CA LEU A 279 -8.52 -2.92 -3.22
C LEU A 279 -8.65 -4.43 -3.02
N PHE A 280 -7.87 -5.24 -3.74
CA PHE A 280 -8.00 -6.69 -3.64
C PHE A 280 -7.42 -7.28 -2.36
N VAL A 281 -6.50 -6.56 -1.71
CA VAL A 281 -6.03 -6.91 -0.37
C VAL A 281 -7.05 -6.48 0.69
N LEU A 282 -7.63 -5.29 0.54
CA LEU A 282 -8.70 -4.78 1.40
C LEU A 282 -9.95 -5.68 1.35
N LEU A 283 -10.40 -6.07 0.16
CA LEU A 283 -11.52 -6.99 -0.04
C LEU A 283 -11.23 -8.40 0.51
N PHE A 284 -9.99 -8.87 0.38
CA PHE A 284 -9.56 -10.15 0.94
C PHE A 284 -9.55 -10.14 2.47
N HIS A 285 -8.92 -9.13 3.07
CA HIS A 285 -8.90 -8.97 4.53
C HIS A 285 -10.32 -8.76 5.08
N ALA A 286 -11.13 -7.90 4.44
CA ALA A 286 -12.54 -7.75 4.82
C ALA A 286 -13.31 -9.08 4.73
N SER A 287 -13.11 -9.88 3.68
CA SER A 287 -13.73 -11.20 3.55
C SER A 287 -13.29 -12.16 4.68
N LEU A 288 -11.97 -12.25 4.99
CA LEU A 288 -11.45 -13.07 6.10
C LEU A 288 -12.16 -12.77 7.45
N ASN A 289 -12.44 -11.49 7.70
CA ASN A 289 -13.00 -10.98 8.95
C ASN A 289 -14.54 -10.88 8.93
N THR A 290 -15.21 -10.91 7.77
CA THR A 290 -16.69 -10.81 7.70
C THR A 290 -17.39 -12.12 8.05
N TRP A 291 -17.00 -13.24 7.44
CA TRP A 291 -17.63 -14.55 7.66
C TRP A 291 -17.71 -15.02 9.13
N PRO A 292 -16.69 -14.78 10.00
CA PRO A 292 -16.85 -15.02 11.44
C PRO A 292 -17.94 -14.11 12.03
N ASN A 293 -17.71 -12.78 12.00
CA ASN A 293 -18.53 -11.73 12.61
C ASN A 293 -19.97 -11.55 12.02
N THR A 294 -20.51 -12.53 11.29
CA THR A 294 -21.84 -12.46 10.66
C THR A 294 -22.62 -13.76 10.80
N LEU A 295 -22.04 -14.86 10.32
CA LEU A 295 -22.67 -16.18 10.29
C LEU A 295 -22.19 -17.07 11.44
N TYR A 296 -21.35 -16.53 12.33
CA TYR A 296 -20.72 -17.23 13.46
C TYR A 296 -20.11 -18.59 13.07
N ILE A 297 -19.60 -18.69 11.83
CA ILE A 297 -19.09 -19.94 11.27
C ILE A 297 -17.82 -20.33 12.03
N LEU A 298 -18.06 -21.21 13.00
CA LEU A 298 -17.10 -21.75 13.96
C LEU A 298 -16.60 -20.72 15.00
N GLU A 299 -17.42 -19.70 15.29
CA GLU A 299 -17.24 -18.83 16.45
C GLU A 299 -17.94 -19.42 17.68
N ALA A 300 -17.33 -20.46 18.25
CA ALA A 300 -17.35 -20.64 19.69
C ALA A 300 -16.03 -20.11 20.24
N GLU A 301 -16.07 -19.30 21.29
CA GLU A 301 -14.87 -18.79 21.95
C GLU A 301 -13.96 -19.97 22.37
N GLY A 302 -12.67 -19.91 22.03
CA GLY A 302 -11.72 -21.00 22.28
C GLY A 302 -11.77 -22.20 21.32
N ALA A 303 -12.53 -22.15 20.21
CA ALA A 303 -12.57 -23.22 19.20
C ALA A 303 -11.26 -23.36 18.38
N LEU A 304 -10.20 -23.89 19.01
CA LEU A 304 -8.88 -24.04 18.41
C LEU A 304 -8.88 -24.91 17.14
N GLY A 305 -9.70 -25.97 17.08
CA GLY A 305 -9.79 -26.89 15.93
C GLY A 305 -10.10 -26.17 14.60
N PRO A 306 -11.22 -25.44 14.51
CA PRO A 306 -11.52 -24.52 13.40
C PRO A 306 -10.40 -23.52 13.05
N TYR A 307 -9.74 -22.94 14.06
CA TYR A 307 -8.65 -22.00 13.82
C TYR A 307 -7.41 -22.69 13.22
N ILE A 308 -7.05 -23.88 13.73
CA ILE A 308 -5.99 -24.74 13.18
C ILE A 308 -6.34 -25.13 11.74
N SER A 309 -7.55 -25.63 11.48
CA SER A 309 -7.98 -26.08 10.15
C SER A 309 -7.99 -24.96 9.12
N THR A 310 -8.48 -23.76 9.46
CA THR A 310 -8.37 -22.60 8.57
C THR A 310 -6.90 -22.19 8.37
N SER A 311 -6.07 -22.23 9.42
CA SER A 311 -4.63 -21.91 9.31
C SER A 311 -3.89 -22.89 8.39
N ILE A 312 -4.18 -24.19 8.46
CA ILE A 312 -3.63 -25.22 7.56
C ILE A 312 -3.97 -24.90 6.10
N LEU A 313 -5.22 -24.55 5.79
CA LEU A 313 -5.63 -24.22 4.41
C LEU A 313 -4.98 -22.94 3.88
N TYR A 314 -4.82 -21.88 4.71
CA TYR A 314 -4.08 -20.69 4.31
C TYR A 314 -2.58 -20.96 4.15
N CYS A 315 -1.98 -21.81 4.99
CA CYS A 315 -0.59 -22.25 4.82
C CYS A 315 -0.42 -23.07 3.55
N GLY A 316 -1.34 -23.99 3.25
CA GLY A 316 -1.36 -24.76 2.01
C GLY A 316 -1.45 -23.86 0.77
N TRP A 317 -2.34 -22.87 0.78
CA TRP A 317 -2.42 -21.87 -0.30
C TRP A 317 -1.12 -21.07 -0.45
N ALA A 318 -0.54 -20.58 0.65
CA ALA A 318 0.75 -19.87 0.61
C ALA A 318 1.89 -20.75 0.07
N VAL A 319 1.97 -22.03 0.49
CA VAL A 319 2.95 -23.01 0.01
C VAL A 319 2.75 -23.31 -1.48
N ILE A 320 1.50 -23.50 -1.94
CA ILE A 320 1.19 -23.69 -3.36
C ILE A 320 1.63 -22.46 -4.18
N LEU A 321 1.38 -21.24 -3.70
CA LEU A 321 1.84 -20.02 -4.38
C LEU A 321 3.37 -19.95 -4.47
N VAL A 322 4.09 -20.35 -3.42
CA VAL A 322 5.57 -20.39 -3.40
C VAL A 322 6.11 -21.48 -4.33
N ILE A 323 5.56 -22.70 -4.32
CA ILE A 323 5.98 -23.81 -5.19
C ILE A 323 5.72 -23.48 -6.66
N LEU A 324 4.60 -22.83 -6.98
CA LEU A 324 4.29 -22.35 -8.34
C LEU A 324 5.10 -21.10 -8.74
N GLY A 325 6.13 -20.71 -7.97
CA GLY A 325 7.02 -19.59 -8.24
C GLY A 325 6.30 -18.25 -8.36
N LEU A 326 5.12 -18.12 -7.74
CA LEU A 326 4.16 -17.01 -7.91
C LEU A 326 3.79 -16.72 -9.38
N THR A 327 3.91 -17.72 -10.25
CA THR A 327 3.33 -17.79 -11.60
C THR A 327 3.76 -16.69 -12.59
N ARG A 328 5.09 -16.64 -12.87
CA ARG A 328 5.74 -15.87 -13.95
C ARG A 328 5.88 -14.34 -13.73
N GLY A 329 6.92 -13.96 -12.98
CA GLY A 329 7.78 -12.80 -13.27
C GLY A 329 7.25 -11.37 -13.02
N ARG A 330 5.94 -11.12 -12.96
CA ARG A 330 5.38 -9.74 -12.87
C ARG A 330 5.56 -9.03 -11.52
N GLY A 331 6.20 -9.66 -10.53
CA GLY A 331 6.38 -9.13 -9.18
C GLY A 331 7.81 -8.68 -8.82
N ASP A 332 8.85 -9.15 -9.51
CA ASP A 332 10.24 -8.88 -9.11
C ASP A 332 10.99 -8.11 -10.22
N ARG A 333 11.16 -6.79 -10.00
CA ARG A 333 11.70 -5.85 -10.99
C ARG A 333 13.23 -5.88 -11.15
N ARG A 334 13.93 -6.85 -10.55
CA ARG A 334 15.39 -7.05 -10.70
C ARG A 334 15.85 -7.07 -12.16
N ASN A 335 14.99 -7.51 -13.08
CA ASN A 335 15.34 -7.71 -14.49
C ASN A 335 14.97 -6.54 -15.43
N GLU A 336 14.28 -5.48 -14.96
CA GLU A 336 13.99 -4.31 -15.81
C GLU A 336 15.19 -3.35 -15.94
N ALA A 337 16.23 -3.49 -15.11
CA ALA A 337 17.36 -2.55 -15.02
C ALA A 337 18.57 -2.90 -15.93
N THR A 338 18.62 -4.09 -16.53
CA THR A 338 19.74 -4.57 -17.35
C THR A 338 19.51 -4.44 -18.86
N ALA A 339 18.28 -4.13 -19.30
CA ALA A 339 17.92 -3.95 -20.70
C ALA A 339 18.21 -2.52 -21.20
N SER A 340 19.47 -2.08 -21.13
CA SER A 340 19.94 -0.96 -21.94
C SER A 340 20.01 -1.42 -23.40
N PRO A 341 19.53 -0.63 -24.39
CA PRO A 341 19.66 -1.02 -25.79
C PRO A 341 21.14 -1.09 -26.17
N ALA A 342 21.59 -2.27 -26.62
CA ALA A 342 22.87 -2.38 -27.31
C ALA A 342 22.78 -1.55 -28.60
N ALA A 343 23.79 -0.72 -28.86
CA ALA A 343 23.80 0.13 -30.04
C ALA A 343 23.89 -0.73 -31.31
N ALA A 344 22.95 -0.53 -32.23
CA ALA A 344 23.16 -0.84 -33.64
C ALA A 344 23.79 0.41 -34.28
N ALA A 345 24.98 0.21 -34.87
CA ALA A 345 25.66 1.19 -35.70
C ALA A 345 25.33 0.97 -37.19
#